data_AF-A0A843CFN0-F1
#
_entry.id   AF-A0A843CFN0-F1
#
_cell.length_a   1.000
_cell.length_b   1.000
_cell.length_c   1.000
_cell.angle_alpha   90.00
_cell.angle_beta   90.00
_cell.angle_gamma   90.00
#
_symmetry.space_group_name_H-M   'P 1'
#
loop_
_entity.id
_entity.type
_entity.pdbx_description
1 polymer ?
#
loop_
_entity_poly.entity_id
_entity_poly.type
_entity_poly.pdbx_seq_one_letter_code
_entity_poly.pdbx_strand_id
1 'polypeptide(L)'
;NHLKILRDMEFSRIESSYSSKDACRLVWKGSDEDEEHVVFLNKNEIDRLYDILSKNTTGKVELEDEFSAILVNSDTTQFRLSENKSFEVKTQVLKKQLEEFRK
;
A
#
# COMPACT_ATOMS: atom_id res chain seq x y z
N ASN A 1 -17.68 -18.55 -7.99
CA ASN A 1 -17.81 -17.68 -6.82
C ASN A 1 -16.50 -17.74 -6.02
N HIS A 2 -15.42 -17.13 -6.52
CA HIS A 2 -14.11 -17.19 -5.85
C HIS A 2 -13.37 -15.86 -5.99
N LEU A 3 -13.91 -14.82 -5.35
CA LEU A 3 -13.03 -13.81 -4.78
C LEU A 3 -12.37 -14.47 -3.57
N LYS A 4 -11.22 -15.12 -3.79
CA LYS A 4 -10.26 -15.39 -2.71
C LYS A 4 -9.82 -14.01 -2.23
N ILE A 5 -10.53 -13.47 -1.25
CA ILE A 5 -9.96 -12.44 -0.40
C ILE A 5 -8.67 -13.07 0.12
N LEU A 6 -7.51 -12.48 -0.20
CA LEU A 6 -6.22 -12.82 0.38
C LEU A 6 -6.29 -12.47 1.88
N ARG A 7 -7.06 -13.24 2.64
CA ARG A 7 -7.42 -12.97 4.05
C ARG A 7 -6.25 -13.12 5.01
N ASP A 8 -5.15 -13.68 4.54
CA ASP A 8 -3.98 -14.00 5.37
C ASP A 8 -2.75 -13.15 5.04
N MET A 9 -2.89 -12.13 4.18
CA MET A 9 -1.79 -11.22 3.88
C MET A 9 -1.77 -10.03 4.82
N GLU A 10 -0.78 -9.99 5.70
CA GLU A 10 -0.55 -8.90 6.63
C GLU A 10 0.53 -7.96 6.08
N PHE A 11 0.27 -6.65 6.23
CA PHE A 11 1.25 -5.64 5.90
C PHE A 11 2.49 -5.81 6.78
N SER A 12 3.66 -5.98 6.15
CA SER A 12 4.92 -6.24 6.85
C SER A 12 5.74 -4.96 7.00
N ARG A 13 6.16 -4.35 5.88
CA ARG A 13 7.05 -3.17 5.90
C ARG A 13 7.07 -2.41 4.58
N ILE A 14 7.63 -1.19 4.59
CA ILE A 14 7.95 -0.42 3.39
C ILE A 14 9.45 -0.46 3.16
N GLU A 15 9.86 -0.81 1.95
CA GLU A 15 11.24 -0.81 1.51
C GLU A 15 11.47 0.20 0.39
N SER A 16 12.70 0.70 0.27
CA SER A 16 13.09 1.54 -0.85
C SER A 16 13.22 0.67 -2.10
N SER A 17 12.78 1.20 -3.24
CA SER A 17 12.98 0.48 -4.48
C SER A 17 14.43 0.57 -4.93
N TYR A 18 15.03 -0.58 -5.25
CA TYR A 18 16.34 -0.66 -5.90
C TYR A 18 16.38 0.06 -7.27
N SER A 19 15.24 0.19 -7.95
CA SER A 19 15.15 0.76 -9.31
C SER A 19 14.97 2.28 -9.33
N SER A 20 14.58 2.90 -8.22
CA SER A 20 14.35 4.35 -8.15
C SER A 20 14.44 4.81 -6.71
N LYS A 21 15.34 5.78 -6.46
CA LYS A 21 15.55 6.36 -5.11
C LYS A 21 14.27 6.93 -4.50
N ASP A 22 13.30 7.28 -5.34
CA ASP A 22 12.06 7.91 -4.94
C ASP A 22 10.84 6.97 -5.00
N ALA A 23 11.03 5.69 -5.33
CA ALA A 23 9.96 4.70 -5.33
C ALA A 23 10.04 3.80 -4.08
N CYS A 24 8.88 3.33 -3.62
CA CYS A 24 8.73 2.45 -2.46
C CYS A 24 8.11 1.13 -2.86
N ARG A 25 8.43 0.11 -2.08
CA ARG A 25 7.88 -1.23 -2.16
C ARG A 25 7.20 -1.54 -0.85
N LEU A 26 5.88 -1.61 -0.85
CA LEU A 26 5.15 -2.09 0.31
C LEU A 26 5.12 -3.61 0.24
N VAL A 27 5.55 -4.27 1.30
CA VAL A 27 5.66 -5.72 1.40
C VAL A 27 4.54 -6.23 2.30
N TRP A 28 3.73 -7.15 1.80
CA TRP A 28 2.78 -7.96 2.54
C TRP A 28 3.30 -9.39 2.59
N LYS A 29 3.16 -10.00 3.76
CA LYS A 29 3.49 -11.41 3.97
C LYS A 29 2.19 -12.17 4.20
N GLY A 30 2.01 -13.27 3.48
CA GLY A 30 1.02 -14.28 3.81
C GLY A 30 1.37 -14.99 5.12
N SER A 31 0.47 -15.82 5.62
CA SER A 31 0.78 -16.72 6.74
C SER A 31 1.69 -17.89 6.36
N ASP A 32 1.94 -18.09 5.05
CA ASP A 32 3.01 -18.95 4.54
C ASP A 32 4.29 -18.12 4.35
N GLU A 33 5.44 -18.62 4.85
CA GLU A 33 6.72 -17.90 4.79
C GLU A 33 7.21 -17.65 3.34
N ASP A 34 6.76 -18.46 2.39
CA ASP A 34 7.08 -18.33 0.97
C ASP A 34 6.16 -17.36 0.20
N GLU A 35 5.08 -16.87 0.82
CA GLU A 35 4.12 -15.99 0.17
C GLU A 35 4.38 -14.51 0.52
N GLU A 36 5.13 -13.83 -0.34
CA GLU A 36 5.32 -12.37 -0.25
C GLU A 36 4.68 -11.65 -1.44
N HIS A 37 3.93 -10.60 -1.14
CA HIS A 37 3.39 -9.69 -2.14
C HIS A 37 3.96 -8.30 -1.98
N VAL A 38 4.39 -7.73 -3.09
CA VAL A 38 5.02 -6.42 -3.12
C VAL A 38 4.22 -5.49 -4.00
N VAL A 39 3.78 -4.36 -3.44
CA VAL A 39 3.18 -3.27 -4.20
C VAL A 39 4.22 -2.20 -4.43
N PHE A 40 4.44 -1.89 -5.69
CA PHE A 40 5.32 -0.81 -6.10
C PHE A 40 4.55 0.50 -6.16
N LEU A 41 5.08 1.53 -5.51
CA LEU A 41 4.60 2.90 -5.62
C LEU A 41 5.74 3.83 -6.04
N ASN A 42 5.48 4.72 -6.99
CA ASN A 42 6.37 5.81 -7.36
C ASN A 42 6.25 6.98 -6.38
N LYS A 43 7.22 7.91 -6.50
CA LYS A 43 7.30 9.13 -5.71
C LYS A 43 5.98 9.88 -5.62
N ASN A 44 5.32 10.09 -6.77
CA ASN A 44 4.09 10.86 -6.87
C ASN A 44 2.94 10.19 -6.12
N GLU A 45 2.84 8.87 -6.21
CA GLU A 45 1.78 8.09 -5.56
C GLU A 45 1.98 8.07 -4.05
N ILE A 46 3.22 7.89 -3.59
CA ILE A 46 3.57 7.97 -2.16
C ILE A 46 3.33 9.36 -1.60
N ASP A 47 3.68 10.42 -2.34
CA ASP A 47 3.51 11.79 -1.89
C ASP A 47 2.03 12.15 -1.73
N ARG A 48 1.20 11.76 -2.71
CA ARG A 48 -0.27 11.88 -2.61
C ARG A 48 -0.84 11.08 -1.45
N LEU A 49 -0.41 9.83 -1.30
CA LEU A 49 -0.84 8.97 -0.20
C LEU A 49 -0.47 9.60 1.15
N TYR A 50 0.77 10.07 1.29
CA TYR A 50 1.27 10.73 2.48
C TYR A 50 0.52 12.03 2.78
N ASP A 51 0.22 12.86 1.79
CA ASP A 51 -0.58 14.08 1.97
C ASP A 51 -1.96 13.78 2.56
N ILE A 52 -2.65 12.77 2.02
CA ILE A 52 -3.96 12.33 2.51
C ILE A 52 -3.87 11.80 3.95
N LEU A 53 -2.87 10.94 4.23
CA LEU A 53 -2.63 10.38 5.56
C LEU A 53 -2.21 11.44 6.59
N SER A 54 -1.43 12.43 6.15
CA SER A 54 -0.98 13.55 6.98
C SER A 54 -2.14 14.44 7.37
N LYS A 55 -3.03 14.75 6.41
CA LYS A 55 -4.28 15.50 6.63
C LYS A 55 -5.34 14.70 7.39
N ASN A 56 -5.13 13.41 7.61
CA ASN A 56 -6.06 12.51 8.29
C ASN A 56 -7.44 12.47 7.61
N THR A 57 -7.45 12.68 6.30
CA THR A 57 -8.64 12.72 5.44
C THR A 57 -8.82 11.43 4.67
N THR A 58 -10.03 11.20 4.17
CA THR A 58 -10.29 10.11 3.21
C THR A 58 -9.95 10.56 1.79
N GLY A 59 -9.38 9.67 0.98
CA GLY A 59 -9.02 9.99 -0.40
C GLY A 59 -8.79 8.75 -1.26
N LYS A 60 -8.68 8.97 -2.57
CA LYS A 60 -8.33 7.93 -3.54
C LYS A 60 -7.05 8.35 -4.26
N VAL A 61 -6.08 7.46 -4.34
CA VAL A 61 -4.86 7.62 -5.15
C VAL A 61 -4.93 6.61 -6.29
N GLU A 62 -5.03 7.10 -7.52
CA GLU A 62 -4.94 6.27 -8.71
C GLU A 62 -3.48 6.03 -9.05
N LEU A 63 -3.14 4.77 -9.30
CA LEU A 63 -1.78 4.34 -9.63
C LEU A 63 -1.54 4.48 -11.13
N GLU A 64 -0.27 4.56 -11.54
CA GLU A 64 0.10 4.73 -12.96
C GLU A 64 -0.38 3.58 -13.86
N ASP A 65 -0.64 2.40 -13.29
CA ASP A 65 -1.10 1.23 -14.02
C ASP A 65 -2.58 1.32 -14.47
N GLU A 66 -3.31 2.38 -14.10
CA GLU A 66 -4.75 2.63 -14.35
C GLU A 66 -5.74 1.60 -13.76
N PHE A 67 -5.31 0.35 -13.54
CA PHE A 67 -6.09 -0.72 -12.94
C PHE A 67 -6.00 -0.72 -11.41
N SER A 68 -4.95 -0.12 -10.88
CA SER A 68 -4.65 -0.14 -9.45
C SER A 68 -5.01 1.20 -8.79
N ALA A 69 -5.61 1.16 -7.60
CA ALA A 69 -6.02 2.33 -6.85
C ALA A 69 -5.91 2.09 -5.33
N ILE A 70 -5.44 3.11 -4.61
CA ILE A 70 -5.39 3.13 -3.15
C ILE A 70 -6.57 3.95 -2.64
N LEU A 71 -7.38 3.36 -1.78
CA LEU A 71 -8.49 3.98 -1.09
C LEU A 71 -8.09 4.20 0.36
N VAL A 72 -7.86 5.45 0.74
CA VAL A 72 -7.54 5.83 2.12
C VAL A 72 -8.84 6.18 2.83
N ASN A 73 -9.17 5.42 3.88
CA ASN A 73 -10.23 5.78 4.81
C ASN A 73 -9.62 6.23 6.15
N SER A 74 -10.48 6.72 7.05
CA SER A 74 -10.06 7.21 8.37
C SER A 74 -9.41 6.13 9.24
N ASP A 75 -9.84 4.87 9.09
CA ASP A 75 -9.37 3.74 9.90
C ASP A 75 -8.44 2.80 9.09
N THR A 76 -8.84 2.49 7.86
CA THR A 76 -8.16 1.53 6.98
C THR A 76 -7.86 2.10 5.59
N THR A 77 -6.66 1.80 5.10
CA THR A 77 -6.24 2.04 3.72
C THR A 77 -6.34 0.73 2.95
N GLN A 78 -7.11 0.73 1.87
CA GLN A 78 -7.32 -0.41 0.99
C GLN A 78 -6.58 -0.18 -0.34
N PHE A 79 -5.68 -1.08 -0.69
CA PHE A 79 -4.97 -1.12 -1.97
C PHE A 79 -5.71 -2.08 -2.87
N ARG A 80 -6.33 -1.58 -3.93
CA ARG A 80 -6.91 -2.38 -5.00
C ARG A 80 -5.90 -2.45 -6.13
N LEU A 81 -5.47 -3.64 -6.49
CA LEU A 81 -4.53 -3.86 -7.58
C LEU A 81 -5.22 -4.53 -8.75
N SER A 82 -4.54 -4.53 -9.90
CA SER A 82 -4.87 -5.40 -11.02
C SER A 82 -4.93 -6.87 -10.57
N GLU A 83 -5.71 -7.68 -11.29
CA GLU A 83 -5.94 -9.11 -11.01
C GLU A 83 -6.78 -9.47 -9.77
N ASN A 84 -7.74 -8.63 -9.35
CA ASN A 84 -8.60 -8.86 -8.17
C ASN A 84 -7.85 -9.01 -6.84
N LYS A 85 -6.59 -8.57 -6.78
CA LYS A 85 -5.82 -8.52 -5.52
C LYS A 85 -6.19 -7.24 -4.78
N SER A 86 -6.60 -7.39 -3.52
CA SER A 86 -6.87 -6.26 -2.64
C SER A 86 -6.20 -6.46 -1.29
N PHE A 87 -5.41 -5.48 -0.87
CA PHE A 87 -4.77 -5.48 0.45
C PHE A 87 -5.36 -4.40 1.33
N GLU A 88 -5.44 -4.66 2.62
CA GLU A 88 -5.87 -3.68 3.60
C GLU A 88 -4.82 -3.54 4.69
N VAL A 89 -4.60 -2.30 5.11
CA VAL A 89 -3.69 -1.97 6.21
C VAL A 89 -4.32 -0.85 7.03
N LYS A 90 -4.09 -0.85 8.33
CA LYS A 90 -4.52 0.27 9.18
C LYS A 90 -3.85 1.56 8.73
N THR A 91 -4.65 2.60 8.51
CA THR A 91 -4.20 3.93 8.06
C THR A 91 -3.10 4.47 8.98
N GLN A 92 -3.23 4.27 10.29
CA GLN A 92 -2.23 4.68 11.29
C GLN A 92 -0.90 3.92 11.16
N VAL A 93 -0.93 2.61 10.88
CA VAL A 93 0.29 1.79 10.72
C VAL A 93 1.03 2.22 9.47
N LEU A 94 0.30 2.38 8.37
CA LEU A 94 0.84 2.84 7.10
C LEU A 94 1.45 4.25 7.21
N LYS A 95 0.76 5.17 7.89
CA LYS A 95 1.25 6.52 8.15
C LYS A 95 2.58 6.49 8.91
N LYS A 96 2.64 5.76 10.03
CA LYS A 96 3.86 5.65 10.84
C LYS A 96 5.04 5.11 10.04
N GLN A 97 4.80 4.06 9.24
CA GLN A 97 5.83 3.45 8.39
C GLN A 97 6.29 4.39 7.27
N LEU A 98 5.37 5.13 6.66
CA LEU A 98 5.71 6.16 5.66
C LEU A 98 6.49 7.33 6.27
N GLU A 99 6.14 7.75 7.48
CA GLU A 99 6.89 8.77 8.23
C GLU A 99 8.30 8.29 8.53
N GLU A 100 8.49 7.05 8.99
CA GLU A 100 9.81 6.48 9.24
C GLU A 100 10.62 6.29 7.95
N PHE A 101 9.98 5.89 6.85
CA PHE A 101 10.63 5.75 5.55
C PHE A 101 11.10 7.10 4.96
N ARG A 102 10.35 8.18 5.20
CA ARG A 102 10.67 9.53 4.71
C ARG A 102 11.68 10.30 5.59
N LYS A 103 11.99 9.78 6.78
CA LYS A 103 12.85 10.43 7.77
C LYS A 103 14.32 10.27 7.45
#